data_AF-A0A2A6E4Z7-F1
#
_entry.id   AF-A0A2A6E4Z7-F1
#
_cell.length_a   1.000
_cell.length_b   1.000
_cell.length_c   1.000
_cell.angle_alpha   90.00
_cell.angle_beta   90.00
_cell.angle_gamma   90.00
#
_symmetry.space_group_name_H-M   'P 1'
#
loop_
_entity.id
_entity.type
_entity.pdbx_description
1 polymer ?
#
loop_
_entity_poly.entity_id
_entity_poly.type
_entity_poly.pdbx_seq_one_letter_code
_entity_poly.pdbx_strand_id
1 'polypeptide(L)'
;MDKKHFLMAFLLCGGMMLPGCKNEKATGLNDMDVVAEKVKVGDSEVISCDLTKLKDTVDLPLSLFAEELQLVKLDNRDEALVGGGATFVSEHYILVRNNRNNPFKLFDKSGKFITAIGAFGQGPNEYQNVYDEWLDEQSGQIFLLPWQSDKVLRFNLQGEPLDPIPLRYRVPKGKIFVDAGASKISVFMLPFAGAPAVAWTQDVSCQIYRR
;
A
#
# COMPACT_ATOMS: atom_id res chain seq x y z
N MET A 1 1.96 20.60 4.95
CA MET A 1 0.59 20.01 4.98
C MET A 1 0.53 19.04 3.83
N ASP A 2 0.99 17.83 4.14
CA ASP A 2 1.38 16.79 3.20
C ASP A 2 0.22 16.03 2.57
N LYS A 3 0.53 15.48 1.40
CA LYS A 3 0.04 14.25 0.74
C LYS A 3 0.52 14.40 -0.72
N LYS A 4 1.23 13.45 -1.35
CA LYS A 4 0.85 12.05 -1.58
C LYS A 4 2.09 11.25 -2.03
N HIS A 5 2.35 10.13 -1.36
CA HIS A 5 3.28 9.08 -1.83
C HIS A 5 2.50 8.05 -2.66
N PHE A 6 3.03 7.68 -3.82
CA PHE A 6 2.61 6.54 -4.62
C PHE A 6 3.89 5.78 -5.01
N LEU A 7 4.10 4.59 -4.44
CA LEU A 7 5.29 3.77 -4.72
C LEU A 7 4.84 2.48 -5.44
N MET A 8 5.33 2.31 -6.67
CA MET A 8 5.12 1.13 -7.50
C MET A 8 6.45 0.39 -7.60
N ALA A 9 6.47 -0.88 -7.16
CA ALA A 9 7.66 -1.71 -7.11
C ALA A 9 8.03 -2.30 -8.48
N PHE A 10 9.31 -2.24 -8.87
CA PHE A 10 9.86 -3.09 -9.93
C PHE A 10 11.19 -3.72 -9.46
N LEU A 11 11.22 -5.05 -9.47
CA LEU A 11 12.40 -5.88 -9.24
C LEU A 11 13.23 -5.94 -10.52
N LEU A 12 14.56 -5.72 -10.45
CA LEU A 12 15.49 -6.17 -11.50
C LEU A 12 16.86 -6.50 -10.88
N CYS A 13 17.21 -7.79 -10.94
CA CYS A 13 18.54 -8.31 -10.69
C CYS A 13 19.40 -8.16 -11.95
N GLY A 14 20.67 -7.80 -11.80
CA GLY A 14 21.69 -7.94 -12.85
C GLY A 14 22.82 -6.93 -12.70
N GLY A 15 23.98 -7.38 -12.22
CA GLY A 15 25.15 -6.53 -12.01
C GLY A 15 25.73 -5.96 -13.31
N MET A 16 26.20 -4.72 -13.25
CA MET A 16 27.06 -4.12 -14.27
C MET A 16 28.01 -3.11 -13.63
N MET A 17 29.26 -3.16 -14.09
CA MET A 17 30.38 -2.31 -13.68
C MET A 17 30.07 -0.82 -13.87
N LEU A 18 30.60 0.01 -12.95
CA LEU A 18 30.52 1.47 -12.98
C LEU A 18 31.55 2.06 -13.97
N PRO A 19 31.15 2.83 -15.01
CA PRO A 19 31.96 3.91 -15.55
C PRO A 19 31.51 5.25 -14.94
N GLY A 20 32.46 6.17 -14.76
CA GLY A 20 32.34 7.34 -13.91
C GLY A 20 31.26 8.36 -14.29
N CYS A 21 30.77 9.06 -13.27
CA CYS A 21 29.80 10.15 -13.39
C CYS A 21 30.37 11.29 -14.25
N LYS A 22 29.85 11.45 -15.47
CA LYS A 22 29.74 12.78 -16.08
C LYS A 22 28.61 13.50 -15.37
N ASN A 23 28.91 14.67 -14.80
CA ASN A 23 27.93 15.53 -14.17
C ASN A 23 27.17 16.29 -15.27
N GLU A 24 26.25 15.60 -15.95
CA GLU A 24 25.28 16.25 -16.82
C GLU A 24 24.26 16.96 -15.91
N LYS A 25 24.04 18.27 -16.14
CA LYS A 25 23.04 19.02 -15.41
C LYS A 25 21.69 18.35 -15.67
N ALA A 26 21.09 17.76 -14.64
CA ALA A 26 19.71 17.31 -14.71
C ALA A 26 18.84 18.52 -15.12
N THR A 27 18.24 18.46 -16.30
CA THR A 27 17.18 19.37 -16.69
C THR A 27 16.05 19.21 -15.67
N GLY A 28 15.74 20.26 -14.94
CA GLY A 28 14.75 20.17 -13.87
C GLY A 28 13.36 19.93 -14.45
N LEU A 29 12.42 19.45 -13.61
CA LEU A 29 10.98 19.37 -13.97
C LEU A 29 10.43 20.70 -14.51
N ASN A 30 11.04 21.83 -14.13
CA ASN A 30 10.66 23.17 -14.55
C ASN A 30 10.92 23.47 -16.03
N ASP A 31 11.77 22.69 -16.69
CA ASP A 31 12.14 22.88 -18.11
C ASP A 31 11.33 21.95 -19.04
N MET A 32 10.31 21.28 -18.52
CA MET A 32 9.47 20.35 -19.27
C MET A 32 8.31 21.02 -20.00
N ASP A 33 7.94 20.44 -21.14
CA ASP A 33 6.72 20.82 -21.85
C ASP A 33 5.48 20.59 -20.98
N VAL A 34 4.56 21.56 -20.98
CA VAL A 34 3.27 21.43 -20.31
C VAL A 34 2.36 20.51 -21.14
N VAL A 35 2.17 19.29 -20.66
CA VAL A 35 1.33 18.26 -21.30
C VAL A 35 -0.07 18.15 -20.72
N ALA A 36 -0.32 18.82 -19.60
CA ALA A 36 -1.61 18.80 -18.92
C ALA A 36 -2.07 20.20 -18.50
N GLU A 37 -3.37 20.44 -18.59
CA GLU A 37 -4.00 21.71 -18.23
C GLU A 37 -5.26 21.48 -17.40
N LYS A 38 -5.63 22.48 -16.59
CA LYS A 38 -6.90 22.47 -15.86
C LYS A 38 -8.01 22.94 -16.80
N VAL A 39 -9.02 22.11 -16.99
CA VAL A 39 -10.19 22.38 -17.82
C VAL A 39 -11.44 22.33 -16.97
N LYS A 40 -12.39 23.23 -17.25
CA LYS A 40 -13.70 23.23 -16.60
C LYS A 40 -14.65 22.31 -17.35
N VAL A 41 -15.15 21.26 -16.69
CA VAL A 41 -16.17 20.34 -17.23
C VAL A 41 -17.39 20.39 -16.32
N GLY A 42 -18.42 21.10 -16.77
CA GLY A 42 -19.57 21.45 -15.92
C GLY A 42 -19.15 22.35 -14.75
N ASP A 43 -19.56 21.97 -13.54
CA ASP A 43 -19.19 22.66 -12.29
C ASP A 43 -17.88 22.14 -11.66
N SER A 44 -17.21 21.18 -12.31
CA SER A 44 -15.98 20.56 -11.81
C SER A 44 -14.75 21.03 -12.60
N GLU A 45 -13.64 21.21 -11.89
CA GLU A 45 -12.31 21.40 -12.48
C GLU A 45 -11.64 20.04 -12.64
N VAL A 46 -11.18 19.72 -13.85
CA VAL A 46 -10.48 18.46 -14.15
C VAL A 46 -9.12 18.76 -14.78
N ILE A 47 -8.19 17.84 -14.63
CA ILE A 47 -6.90 17.91 -15.33
C ILE A 47 -7.04 17.14 -16.64
N SER A 48 -6.94 17.84 -17.77
CA SER A 48 -6.88 17.25 -19.10
C SER A 48 -5.42 17.05 -19.49
N CYS A 49 -5.05 15.85 -19.92
CA CYS A 49 -3.69 15.52 -20.36
C CYS A 49 -3.73 15.10 -21.83
N ASP A 50 -2.95 15.78 -22.67
CA ASP A 50 -2.79 15.42 -24.08
C ASP A 50 -1.56 14.53 -24.25
N LEU A 51 -1.80 13.22 -24.29
CA LEU A 51 -0.74 12.22 -24.40
C LEU A 51 0.08 12.36 -25.69
N THR A 52 -0.43 13.02 -26.73
CA THR A 52 0.31 13.21 -27.99
C THR A 52 1.45 14.24 -27.87
N LYS A 53 1.43 15.06 -26.81
CA LYS A 53 2.50 16.01 -26.48
C LYS A 53 3.65 15.38 -25.71
N LEU A 54 3.52 14.13 -25.26
CA LEU A 54 4.61 13.38 -24.63
C LEU A 54 5.58 12.91 -25.71
N LYS A 55 6.59 13.73 -26.00
CA LYS A 55 7.51 13.52 -27.13
C LYS A 55 8.76 12.71 -26.78
N ASP A 56 9.16 12.64 -25.51
CA ASP A 56 10.45 12.05 -25.13
C ASP A 56 10.43 11.33 -23.78
N THR A 57 11.47 10.52 -23.57
CA THR A 57 11.83 9.93 -22.28
C THR A 57 12.47 11.00 -21.40
N VAL A 58 12.13 11.02 -20.12
CA VAL A 58 12.73 11.92 -19.14
C VAL A 58 13.65 11.12 -18.22
N ASP A 59 14.88 11.61 -18.06
CA ASP A 59 15.76 11.17 -16.99
C ASP A 59 15.40 11.87 -15.68
N LEU A 60 14.73 11.13 -14.78
CA LEU A 60 14.40 11.61 -13.44
C LEU A 60 15.42 11.04 -12.44
N PRO A 61 16.39 11.83 -11.95
CA PRO A 61 17.36 11.33 -11.00
C PRO A 61 16.66 10.95 -9.69
N LEU A 62 17.06 9.83 -9.08
CA LEU A 62 16.48 9.37 -7.81
C LEU A 62 16.57 10.43 -6.69
N SER A 63 17.60 11.28 -6.74
CA SER A 63 17.78 12.42 -5.81
C SER A 63 16.66 13.45 -5.85
N LEU A 64 15.79 13.42 -6.88
CA LEU A 64 14.58 14.22 -6.95
C LEU A 64 13.49 13.73 -5.98
N PHE A 65 13.52 12.44 -5.63
CA PHE A 65 12.50 11.78 -4.83
C PHE A 65 13.00 11.29 -3.47
N ALA A 66 14.32 11.10 -3.32
CA ALA A 66 14.93 10.57 -2.11
C ALA A 66 16.21 11.35 -1.76
N GLU A 67 16.29 11.81 -0.52
CA GLU A 67 17.47 12.48 0.04
C GLU A 67 18.51 11.46 0.54
N GLU A 68 18.06 10.29 0.99
CA GLU A 68 18.88 9.26 1.62
C GLU A 68 18.48 7.86 1.14
N LEU A 69 19.47 6.96 1.08
CA LEU A 69 19.27 5.53 0.88
C LEU A 69 19.71 4.76 2.12
N GLN A 70 18.79 4.01 2.72
CA GLN A 70 19.06 3.15 3.87
C GLN A 70 18.95 1.67 3.48
N LEU A 71 19.94 0.86 3.85
CA LEU A 71 19.90 -0.59 3.74
C LEU A 71 19.55 -1.20 5.11
N VAL A 72 18.39 -1.84 5.20
CA VAL A 72 17.92 -2.50 6.42
C VAL A 72 18.01 -4.01 6.26
N LYS A 73 18.84 -4.65 7.08
CA LYS A 73 18.96 -6.11 7.11
C LYS A 73 17.88 -6.68 8.03
N LEU A 74 16.96 -7.47 7.48
CA LEU A 74 15.96 -8.16 8.27
C LEU A 74 16.58 -9.29 9.10
N ASP A 75 16.03 -9.49 10.29
CA ASP A 75 16.31 -10.60 11.19
C ASP A 75 16.18 -11.95 10.46
N ASN A 76 17.13 -12.85 10.71
CA ASN A 76 17.29 -14.09 9.97
C ASN A 76 17.01 -15.34 10.82
N ARG A 77 16.36 -15.19 11.99
CA ARG A 77 15.82 -16.30 12.76
C ARG A 77 14.71 -17.02 11.96
N ASP A 78 14.52 -18.31 12.24
CA ASP A 78 13.59 -19.18 11.48
C ASP A 78 12.16 -18.61 11.47
N GLU A 79 11.69 -18.08 12.60
CA GLU A 79 10.37 -17.47 12.73
C GLU A 79 10.21 -16.13 11.99
N ALA A 80 11.32 -15.47 11.66
CA ALA A 80 11.39 -14.16 11.01
C ALA A 80 11.57 -14.27 9.49
N LEU A 81 11.86 -15.45 8.96
CA LEU A 81 12.08 -15.63 7.53
C LEU A 81 10.87 -15.16 6.73
N VAL A 82 11.13 -14.37 5.69
CA VAL A 82 10.14 -13.85 4.76
C VAL A 82 10.43 -14.34 3.35
N GLY A 83 9.39 -14.53 2.55
CA GLY A 83 9.54 -14.75 1.12
C GLY A 83 9.63 -13.43 0.34
N GLY A 84 9.75 -13.52 -0.98
CA GLY A 84 9.50 -12.36 -1.85
C GLY A 84 8.04 -11.94 -1.77
N GLY A 85 7.77 -10.67 -1.49
CA GLY A 85 6.41 -10.15 -1.31
C GLY A 85 6.39 -8.62 -1.29
N ALA A 86 5.19 -8.05 -1.32
CA ALA A 86 5.04 -6.62 -1.09
C ALA A 86 5.45 -6.28 0.35
N THR A 87 6.06 -5.12 0.53
CA THR A 87 6.48 -4.62 1.83
C THR A 87 5.85 -3.25 2.05
N PHE A 88 5.14 -3.11 3.16
CA PHE A 88 4.63 -1.84 3.63
C PHE A 88 5.65 -1.27 4.62
N VAL A 89 6.13 -0.05 4.36
CA VAL A 89 7.07 0.65 5.23
C VAL A 89 6.39 1.89 5.75
N SER A 90 6.34 2.01 7.07
CA SER A 90 5.80 3.16 7.77
C SER A 90 6.90 3.89 8.54
N GLU A 91 6.51 4.81 9.42
CA GLU A 91 7.44 5.60 10.21
C GLU A 91 8.29 4.70 11.12
N HIS A 92 7.65 3.79 11.87
CA HIS A 92 8.33 2.96 12.87
C HIS A 92 8.41 1.46 12.53
N TYR A 93 7.75 1.02 11.46
CA TYR A 93 7.66 -0.41 11.16
C TYR A 93 7.88 -0.76 9.70
N ILE A 94 8.23 -2.02 9.49
CA ILE A 94 8.28 -2.70 8.19
C ILE A 94 7.37 -3.91 8.30
N LEU A 95 6.27 -3.91 7.55
CA LEU A 95 5.33 -5.02 7.48
C LEU A 95 5.53 -5.75 6.13
N VAL A 96 6.02 -6.98 6.20
CA VAL A 96 6.25 -7.82 5.03
C VAL A 96 5.06 -8.74 4.82
N ARG A 97 4.52 -8.74 3.60
CA ARG A 97 3.31 -9.49 3.24
C ARG A 97 3.52 -11.00 3.28
N ASN A 98 2.42 -11.71 3.56
CA ASN A 98 2.38 -13.15 3.51
C ASN A 98 2.79 -13.68 2.12
N ASN A 99 3.46 -14.83 2.10
CA ASN A 99 3.79 -15.54 0.87
C ASN A 99 3.54 -17.04 1.09
N ARG A 100 2.66 -17.62 0.26
CA ARG A 100 2.19 -19.00 0.41
C ARG A 100 1.70 -19.23 1.85
N ASN A 101 2.33 -20.16 2.56
CA ASN A 101 1.94 -20.57 3.91
C ASN A 101 2.67 -19.77 5.00
N ASN A 102 3.48 -18.76 4.63
CA ASN A 102 4.18 -17.91 5.57
C ASN A 102 3.32 -16.67 5.87
N PRO A 103 2.93 -16.40 7.12
CA PRO A 103 2.12 -15.23 7.48
C PRO A 103 2.88 -13.92 7.28
N PHE A 104 2.15 -12.81 7.40
CA PHE A 104 2.74 -11.47 7.51
C PHE A 104 3.74 -11.40 8.68
N LYS A 105 4.80 -10.61 8.50
CA LYS A 105 5.85 -10.41 9.50
C LYS A 105 6.05 -8.92 9.75
N LEU A 106 6.04 -8.54 11.02
CA LEU A 106 6.30 -7.16 11.45
C LEU A 106 7.72 -7.07 11.98
N PHE A 107 8.43 -6.05 11.50
CA PHE A 107 9.77 -5.68 11.94
C PHE A 107 9.78 -4.21 12.36
N ASP A 108 10.73 -3.83 13.21
CA ASP A 108 11.03 -2.41 13.40
C ASP A 108 11.88 -1.87 12.22
N LYS A 109 12.15 -0.56 12.23
CA LYS A 109 12.98 0.09 11.19
C LYS A 109 14.44 -0.35 11.16
N SER A 110 14.94 -1.00 12.22
CA SER A 110 16.29 -1.59 12.24
C SER A 110 16.32 -2.96 11.57
N GLY A 111 15.15 -3.54 11.25
CA GLY A 111 15.01 -4.87 10.67
C GLY A 111 14.89 -5.97 11.72
N LYS A 112 14.78 -5.64 13.00
CA LYS A 112 14.58 -6.64 14.05
C LYS A 112 13.15 -7.17 14.00
N PHE A 113 13.01 -8.49 14.05
CA PHE A 113 11.70 -9.13 14.04
C PHE A 113 10.95 -8.88 15.34
N ILE A 114 9.70 -8.43 15.20
CA ILE A 114 8.78 -8.18 16.31
C ILE A 114 7.86 -9.38 16.48
N THR A 115 7.04 -9.67 15.46
CA THR A 115 5.99 -10.69 15.55
C THR A 115 5.46 -11.10 14.18
N ALA A 116 4.76 -12.23 14.12
CA ALA A 116 3.96 -12.63 12.97
C ALA A 116 2.51 -12.19 13.16
N ILE A 117 1.82 -11.85 12.07
CA ILE A 117 0.44 -11.37 12.11
C ILE A 117 -0.48 -12.45 11.58
N GLY A 118 -1.21 -13.15 12.47
CA GLY A 118 -2.09 -14.26 12.09
C GLY A 118 -1.34 -15.49 11.55
N ALA A 119 -2.08 -16.37 10.87
CA ALA A 119 -1.55 -17.63 10.32
C ALA A 119 -2.21 -18.01 9.00
N PHE A 120 -1.56 -18.90 8.25
CA PHE A 120 -2.14 -19.46 7.04
C PHE A 120 -3.24 -20.48 7.38
N GLY A 121 -4.43 -20.31 6.81
CA GLY A 121 -5.54 -21.25 7.01
C GLY A 121 -6.93 -20.65 6.79
N GLN A 122 -7.92 -21.23 7.46
CA GLN A 122 -9.36 -20.92 7.31
C GLN A 122 -10.06 -20.68 8.67
N GLY A 123 -9.30 -20.68 9.76
CA GLY A 123 -9.78 -20.34 11.09
C GLY A 123 -10.17 -18.85 11.23
N PRO A 124 -10.73 -18.46 12.38
CA PRO A 124 -11.34 -17.14 12.58
C PRO A 124 -10.43 -15.94 12.27
N ASN A 125 -9.12 -16.10 12.52
CA ASN A 125 -8.06 -15.10 12.36
C ASN A 125 -6.96 -15.56 11.39
N GLU A 126 -7.27 -16.56 10.55
CA GLU A 126 -6.37 -17.09 9.54
C GLU A 126 -6.75 -16.58 8.16
N TYR A 127 -5.80 -16.62 7.24
CA TYR A 127 -6.01 -16.20 5.86
C TYR A 127 -5.17 -17.03 4.90
N GLN A 128 -5.64 -17.22 3.68
CA GLN A 128 -4.83 -17.87 2.63
C GLN A 128 -4.12 -16.82 1.77
N ASN A 129 -4.92 -15.96 1.14
CA ASN A 129 -4.44 -14.83 0.34
C ASN A 129 -5.04 -13.55 0.91
N VAL A 130 -4.19 -12.56 1.16
CA VAL A 130 -4.61 -11.18 1.43
C VAL A 130 -4.55 -10.41 0.12
N TYR A 131 -5.48 -9.48 -0.13
CA TYR A 131 -5.45 -8.60 -1.29
C TYR A 131 -4.92 -7.20 -0.95
N ASP A 132 -5.24 -6.72 0.25
CA ASP A 132 -4.77 -5.45 0.76
C ASP A 132 -4.53 -5.48 2.26
N GLU A 133 -3.64 -4.61 2.71
CA GLU A 133 -3.24 -4.44 4.09
C GLU A 133 -3.21 -2.95 4.43
N TRP A 134 -3.45 -2.63 5.69
CA TRP A 134 -3.31 -1.28 6.22
C TRP A 134 -2.68 -1.36 7.61
N LEU A 135 -1.56 -0.66 7.81
CA LEU A 135 -0.96 -0.48 9.13
C LEU A 135 -1.23 0.95 9.57
N ASP A 136 -2.00 1.08 10.65
CA ASP A 136 -2.26 2.35 11.31
C ASP A 136 -1.48 2.40 12.62
N GLU A 137 -0.35 3.09 12.59
CA GLU A 137 0.50 3.26 13.76
C GLU A 137 -0.16 4.08 14.88
N GLN A 138 -1.02 5.04 14.52
CA GLN A 138 -1.65 5.91 15.51
C GLN A 138 -2.60 5.12 16.42
N SER A 139 -3.33 4.16 15.85
CA SER A 139 -4.20 3.25 16.63
C SER A 139 -3.51 1.94 17.03
N GLY A 140 -2.27 1.72 16.60
CA GLY A 140 -1.51 0.51 16.90
C GLY A 140 -2.13 -0.76 16.30
N GLN A 141 -2.70 -0.67 15.10
CA GLN A 141 -3.48 -1.75 14.50
C GLN A 141 -3.08 -2.05 13.06
N ILE A 142 -3.18 -3.34 12.73
CA ILE A 142 -2.96 -3.88 11.40
C ILE A 142 -4.29 -4.47 10.92
N PHE A 143 -4.68 -4.09 9.71
CA PHE A 143 -5.89 -4.50 9.05
C PHE A 143 -5.52 -5.32 7.82
N LEU A 144 -6.07 -6.52 7.71
CA LEU A 144 -5.87 -7.38 6.55
C LEU A 144 -7.21 -7.57 5.86
N LEU A 145 -7.25 -7.38 4.54
CA LEU A 145 -8.38 -7.74 3.70
C LEU A 145 -8.08 -9.06 2.96
N PRO A 146 -8.55 -10.22 3.46
CA PRO A 146 -8.44 -11.47 2.74
C PRO A 146 -9.14 -11.40 1.38
N TRP A 147 -8.68 -12.23 0.45
CA TRP A 147 -9.28 -12.32 -0.87
C TRP A 147 -10.74 -12.79 -0.78
N GLN A 148 -11.65 -12.09 -1.45
CA GLN A 148 -13.08 -12.43 -1.49
C GLN A 148 -13.75 -12.41 -0.10
N SER A 149 -13.26 -11.57 0.81
CA SER A 149 -13.74 -11.50 2.19
C SER A 149 -14.99 -10.63 2.35
N ASP A 150 -15.80 -10.97 3.34
CA ASP A 150 -16.90 -10.19 3.88
C ASP A 150 -16.54 -9.49 5.21
N LYS A 151 -15.27 -9.54 5.60
CA LYS A 151 -14.72 -8.89 6.80
C LYS A 151 -13.26 -8.47 6.60
N VAL A 152 -12.81 -7.52 7.41
CA VAL A 152 -11.41 -7.14 7.57
C VAL A 152 -10.90 -7.74 8.87
N LEU A 153 -9.81 -8.51 8.81
CA LEU A 153 -9.15 -9.05 9.99
C LEU A 153 -8.34 -7.94 10.67
N ARG A 154 -8.30 -7.96 11.99
CA ARG A 154 -7.60 -6.95 12.79
C ARG A 154 -6.63 -7.60 13.77
N PHE A 155 -5.48 -6.95 13.93
CA PHE A 155 -4.45 -7.35 14.88
C PHE A 155 -3.83 -6.11 15.50
N ASN A 156 -3.33 -6.22 16.73
CA ASN A 156 -2.45 -5.20 17.29
C ASN A 156 -1.00 -5.40 16.80
N LEU A 157 -0.09 -4.48 17.19
CA LEU A 157 1.33 -4.55 16.81
C LEU A 157 2.09 -5.70 17.48
N GLN A 158 1.49 -6.40 18.44
CA GLN A 158 2.03 -7.61 19.06
C GLN A 158 1.58 -8.89 18.32
N GLY A 159 0.70 -8.75 17.32
CA GLY A 159 0.17 -9.85 16.53
C GLY A 159 -1.04 -10.54 17.16
N GLU A 160 -1.58 -9.98 18.24
CA GLU A 160 -2.77 -10.51 18.89
C GLU A 160 -4.01 -10.14 18.08
N PRO A 161 -4.93 -11.09 17.82
CA PRO A 161 -6.13 -10.83 17.06
C PRO A 161 -7.10 -9.94 17.83
N LEU A 162 -7.73 -9.01 17.11
CA LEU A 162 -8.83 -8.18 17.58
C LEU A 162 -10.12 -8.55 16.83
N ASP A 163 -11.26 -8.07 17.32
CA ASP A 163 -12.54 -8.31 16.65
C ASP A 163 -12.50 -7.82 15.20
N PRO A 164 -12.82 -8.68 14.21
CA PRO A 164 -12.80 -8.30 12.81
C PRO A 164 -13.91 -7.27 12.51
N ILE A 165 -13.67 -6.41 11.53
CA ILE A 165 -14.69 -5.47 11.06
C ILE A 165 -15.50 -6.15 9.96
N PRO A 166 -16.82 -6.40 10.14
CA PRO A 166 -17.66 -6.88 9.06
C PRO A 166 -17.73 -5.84 7.94
N LEU A 167 -17.78 -6.31 6.69
CA LEU A 167 -17.95 -5.47 5.51
C LEU A 167 -19.38 -5.57 5.03
N ARG A 168 -19.94 -4.43 4.61
CA ARG A 168 -21.31 -4.38 4.13
C ARG A 168 -21.56 -5.27 2.90
N TYR A 169 -20.56 -5.39 2.05
CA TYR A 169 -20.59 -6.24 0.87
C TYR A 169 -19.32 -7.08 0.80
N ARG A 170 -19.41 -8.25 0.16
CA ARG A 170 -18.25 -9.10 -0.14
C ARG A 170 -17.31 -8.37 -1.11
N VAL A 171 -16.01 -8.40 -0.83
CA VAL A 171 -15.02 -7.57 -1.51
C VAL A 171 -14.03 -8.40 -2.33
N PRO A 172 -14.32 -8.64 -3.62
CA PRO A 172 -13.34 -9.18 -4.55
C PRO A 172 -12.32 -8.12 -4.95
N LYS A 173 -11.03 -8.42 -4.81
CA LYS A 173 -9.93 -7.57 -5.30
C LYS A 173 -10.00 -6.12 -4.79
N GLY A 174 -10.29 -5.95 -3.51
CA GLY A 174 -10.53 -4.64 -2.91
C GLY A 174 -9.28 -3.93 -2.38
N LYS A 175 -9.42 -2.63 -2.19
CA LYS A 175 -8.49 -1.77 -1.49
C LYS A 175 -9.19 -1.15 -0.28
N ILE A 176 -8.48 -1.01 0.83
CA ILE A 176 -9.00 -0.38 2.04
C ILE A 176 -8.17 0.82 2.45
N PHE A 177 -8.85 1.79 3.07
CA PHE A 177 -8.23 2.88 3.80
C PHE A 177 -8.94 3.01 5.14
N VAL A 178 -8.19 2.98 6.23
CA VAL A 178 -8.75 3.03 7.59
C VAL A 178 -8.44 4.37 8.23
N ASP A 179 -9.49 5.04 8.70
CA ASP A 179 -9.43 6.18 9.59
C ASP A 179 -9.91 5.73 10.96
N ALA A 180 -8.98 5.24 11.79
CA ALA A 180 -9.32 4.70 13.10
C ALA A 180 -9.83 5.79 14.05
N GLY A 181 -9.32 7.03 13.93
CA GLY A 181 -9.78 8.18 14.72
C GLY A 181 -11.26 8.49 14.46
N ALA A 182 -11.70 8.39 13.22
CA ALA A 182 -13.11 8.53 12.85
C ALA A 182 -13.91 7.21 12.94
N SER A 183 -13.27 6.10 13.31
CA SER A 183 -13.85 4.73 13.28
C SER A 183 -14.49 4.38 11.94
N LYS A 184 -13.84 4.76 10.84
CA LYS A 184 -14.31 4.57 9.46
C LYS A 184 -13.35 3.76 8.63
N ILE A 185 -13.91 2.95 7.74
CA ILE A 185 -13.17 2.25 6.70
C ILE A 185 -13.77 2.60 5.34
N SER A 186 -12.91 3.09 4.45
CA SER A 186 -13.24 3.28 3.05
C SER A 186 -12.78 2.06 2.27
N VAL A 187 -13.68 1.53 1.46
CA VAL A 187 -13.48 0.32 0.68
C VAL A 187 -13.68 0.66 -0.77
N PHE A 188 -12.74 0.21 -1.60
CA PHE A 188 -12.83 0.25 -3.05
C PHE A 188 -12.72 -1.18 -3.58
N MET A 189 -13.46 -1.53 -4.62
CA MET A 189 -13.33 -2.81 -5.30
C MET A 189 -13.47 -2.65 -6.80
N LEU A 190 -12.92 -3.59 -7.55
CA LEU A 190 -13.07 -3.57 -9.00
C LEU A 190 -14.55 -3.67 -9.40
N PRO A 191 -14.96 -2.98 -10.48
CA PRO A 191 -16.35 -2.94 -10.94
C PRO A 191 -16.72 -4.24 -11.65
N PHE A 192 -17.04 -5.28 -10.89
CA PHE A 192 -17.58 -6.53 -11.43
C PHE A 192 -19.06 -6.39 -11.77
N ALA A 193 -19.50 -7.05 -12.85
CA ALA A 193 -20.91 -7.10 -13.23
C ALA A 193 -21.77 -7.63 -12.06
N GLY A 194 -22.83 -6.90 -11.71
CA GLY A 194 -23.72 -7.23 -10.59
C GLY A 194 -23.20 -6.82 -9.20
N ALA A 195 -22.05 -6.15 -9.09
CA ALA A 195 -21.59 -5.61 -7.81
C ALA A 195 -22.54 -4.52 -7.29
N PRO A 196 -22.94 -4.55 -6.00
CA PRO A 196 -23.89 -3.58 -5.44
C PRO A 196 -23.27 -2.19 -5.22
N ALA A 197 -21.94 -2.11 -5.13
CA ALA A 197 -21.15 -0.89 -5.01
C ALA A 197 -19.72 -1.16 -5.48
N VAL A 198 -19.01 -0.10 -5.87
CA VAL A 198 -17.58 -0.14 -6.25
C VAL A 198 -16.69 0.63 -5.29
N ALA A 199 -17.27 1.60 -4.58
CA ALA A 199 -16.64 2.33 -3.51
C ALA A 199 -17.68 2.66 -2.43
N TRP A 200 -17.30 2.61 -1.17
CA TRP A 200 -18.09 3.15 -0.08
C TRP A 200 -17.24 3.43 1.16
N THR A 201 -17.76 4.24 2.07
CA THR A 201 -17.22 4.37 3.43
C THR A 201 -18.25 3.85 4.42
N GLN A 202 -17.83 2.99 5.33
CA GLN A 202 -18.64 2.49 6.44
C GLN A 202 -17.97 2.72 7.80
N ASP A 203 -18.73 2.66 8.88
CA ASP A 203 -18.19 2.48 10.23
C ASP A 203 -17.98 0.98 10.55
N VAL A 204 -17.55 0.72 11.79
CA VAL A 204 -17.40 -0.63 12.35
C VAL A 204 -18.73 -1.37 12.54
N SER A 205 -19.87 -0.68 12.49
CA SER A 205 -21.23 -1.24 12.58
C SER A 205 -21.87 -1.53 11.21
N CYS A 206 -21.11 -1.36 10.13
CA CYS A 206 -21.55 -1.46 8.72
C CYS A 206 -22.52 -0.37 8.25
N GLN A 207 -22.66 0.75 8.98
CA GLN A 207 -23.41 1.91 8.50
C GLN A 207 -22.62 2.63 7.40
N ILE A 208 -23.23 2.87 6.23
CA ILE A 208 -22.59 3.55 5.08
C ILE A 208 -22.80 5.07 5.14
N TYR A 209 -21.75 5.86 4.88
CA TYR A 209 -21.79 7.33 4.88
C TYR A 209 -21.59 7.97 3.50
N ARG A 210 -20.92 7.29 2.57
CA ARG A 210 -20.66 7.80 1.21
C ARG A 210 -20.64 6.64 0.23
N ARG A 211 -21.26 6.82 -0.94
CA ARG A 211 -21.20 5.93 -2.10
C ARG A 211 -20.63 6.72 -3.28
#